data_AF-A0A0G0N4Z2-F1
#
_entry.id   AF-A0A0G0N4Z2-F1
#
_cell.length_a   1.000
_cell.length_b   1.000
_cell.length_c   1.000
_cell.angle_alpha   90.00
_cell.angle_beta   90.00
_cell.angle_gamma   90.00
#
_symmetry.space_group_name_H-M   'P 1'
#
loop_
_entity.id
_entity.type
_entity.pdbx_description
1 polymer ?
#
loop_
_entity_poly.entity_id
_entity_poly.type
_entity_poly.pdbx_seq_one_letter_code
_entity_poly.pdbx_strand_id
1 'polypeptide(L)'
;MENYLSQNPLQVGGTINGIGVYGNPGNSWDILFSGVLSKAIGLLTIVAGVYFIFLLISGGIAWMSSGGDKAKLANARSTMFSGAIGLTIVVAALFIAQIFGGIIDLPNILNPAAILRSLAP
;
A
#
# COMPACT_ATOMS: atom_id res chain seq x y z
N MET A 1 47.44 3.15 -18.67
CA MET A 1 46.79 4.46 -18.83
C MET A 1 45.33 4.27 -18.49
N GLU A 2 45.09 4.18 -17.19
CA GLU A 2 43.80 3.90 -16.59
C GLU A 2 42.93 5.17 -16.69
N ASN A 3 41.88 5.11 -17.51
CA ASN A 3 40.84 6.13 -17.45
C ASN A 3 39.99 5.83 -16.22
N TYR A 4 40.33 6.55 -15.16
CA TYR A 4 39.63 6.61 -13.89
C TYR A 4 38.15 6.88 -14.11
N LEU A 5 37.33 6.13 -13.38
CA LEU A 5 35.87 6.25 -13.27
C LEU A 5 35.43 7.56 -12.57
N SER A 6 36.17 8.66 -12.74
CA SER A 6 36.03 9.90 -11.98
C SER A 6 35.43 11.06 -12.77
N GLN A 7 35.06 10.88 -14.03
CA GLN A 7 34.45 11.94 -14.85
C GLN A 7 32.97 11.73 -15.19
N ASN A 8 32.18 11.21 -14.24
CA ASN A 8 30.78 11.62 -14.23
C ASN A 8 30.65 12.76 -13.22
N PRO A 9 30.67 14.03 -13.65
CA PRO A 9 30.57 15.14 -12.72
C PRO A 9 29.24 15.03 -11.97
N LEU A 10 29.31 14.68 -10.68
CA LEU A 10 28.22 14.95 -9.77
C LEU A 10 28.02 16.47 -9.81
N GLN A 11 26.85 16.89 -10.26
CA GLN A 11 26.44 18.29 -10.38
C GLN A 11 26.35 18.88 -8.98
N VAL A 12 27.48 19.28 -8.39
CA VAL A 12 27.53 20.02 -7.14
C VAL A 12 27.15 21.47 -7.47
N GLY A 13 25.85 21.75 -7.33
CA GLY A 13 25.23 23.02 -7.71
C GLY A 13 23.75 22.91 -8.07
N GLY A 14 23.23 21.69 -8.33
CA GLY A 14 21.79 21.42 -8.38
C GLY A 14 21.23 21.17 -6.97
N THR A 15 19.94 21.45 -6.76
CA THR A 15 19.23 21.11 -5.51
C THR A 15 19.56 19.68 -5.11
N ILE A 16 20.16 19.51 -3.92
CA ILE A 16 20.55 18.20 -3.39
C ILE A 16 19.27 17.46 -3.04
N ASN A 17 18.79 16.71 -4.02
CA ASN A 17 17.70 15.80 -3.89
C ASN A 17 18.23 14.53 -3.22
N GLY A 18 17.71 14.20 -2.04
CA GLY A 18 18.07 12.97 -1.31
C GLY A 18 17.92 11.70 -2.15
N ILE A 19 18.47 10.59 -1.69
CA ILE A 19 18.37 9.30 -2.37
C ILE A 19 17.16 8.53 -1.82
N GLY A 20 16.26 8.10 -2.69
CA GLY A 20 15.00 7.44 -2.32
C GLY A 20 13.78 8.36 -2.36
N VAL A 21 12.63 7.90 -1.87
CA VAL A 21 11.32 8.59 -1.97
C VAL A 21 11.36 10.02 -1.41
N TYR A 22 12.24 10.32 -0.45
CA TYR A 22 12.40 11.66 0.15
C TYR A 22 13.31 12.60 -0.65
N GLY A 23 13.76 12.16 -1.82
CA GLY A 23 14.73 12.84 -2.64
C GLY A 23 14.19 13.98 -3.48
N ASN A 24 12.99 13.83 -4.01
CA ASN A 24 12.45 14.75 -5.00
C ASN A 24 11.61 15.86 -4.32
N PRO A 25 11.96 17.15 -4.42
CA PRO A 25 11.17 18.26 -3.87
C PRO A 25 9.95 18.61 -4.74
N GLY A 26 9.66 17.83 -5.79
CA GLY A 26 8.41 17.92 -6.54
C GLY A 26 7.23 17.46 -5.67
N ASN A 27 6.39 18.42 -5.26
CA ASN A 27 5.16 18.23 -4.49
C ASN A 27 5.36 17.43 -3.19
N SER A 28 6.01 18.05 -2.19
CA SER A 28 6.27 17.46 -0.87
C SER A 28 5.04 16.82 -0.20
N TRP A 29 3.82 17.24 -0.54
CA TRP A 29 2.57 16.67 -0.02
C TRP A 29 2.22 15.29 -0.61
N ASP A 30 2.48 15.07 -1.89
CA ASP A 30 2.14 13.81 -2.58
C ASP A 30 3.09 12.68 -2.15
N ILE A 31 4.37 13.01 -2.04
CA ILE A 31 5.42 12.09 -1.59
C ILE A 31 5.22 11.70 -0.12
N LEU A 32 4.86 12.65 0.76
CA LEU A 32 4.59 12.36 2.17
C LEU A 32 3.31 11.52 2.33
N PHE A 33 2.23 11.88 1.63
CA PHE A 33 0.97 11.15 1.70
C PHE A 33 1.10 9.73 1.15
N SER A 34 1.71 9.57 -0.03
CA SER A 34 1.99 8.27 -0.64
C SER A 34 2.91 7.40 0.24
N GLY A 35 3.94 8.01 0.84
CA GLY A 35 4.85 7.31 1.77
C GLY A 35 4.17 6.81 3.04
N VAL A 36 3.30 7.63 3.66
CA VAL A 36 2.53 7.23 4.86
C VAL A 36 1.50 6.17 4.49
N LEU A 37 0.77 6.36 3.39
CA LEU A 37 -0.27 5.43 2.94
C LEU A 37 0.33 4.07 2.58
N SER A 38 1.45 4.04 1.85
CA SER A 38 2.16 2.80 1.50
C SER A 38 2.59 2.03 2.74
N LYS A 39 3.15 2.71 3.75
CA LYS A 39 3.51 2.09 5.03
C LYS A 39 2.30 1.57 5.79
N ALA A 40 1.20 2.35 5.84
CA ALA A 40 -0.02 1.96 6.52
C ALA A 40 -0.65 0.72 5.89
N ILE A 41 -0.77 0.69 4.56
CA ILE A 41 -1.31 -0.46 3.82
C ILE A 41 -0.43 -1.70 4.02
N GLY A 42 0.90 -1.55 3.98
CA GLY A 42 1.84 -2.63 4.25
C GLY A 42 1.67 -3.22 5.65
N LEU A 43 1.55 -2.37 6.67
CA LEU A 43 1.30 -2.78 8.05
C LEU A 43 -0.05 -3.50 8.20
N LEU A 44 -1.12 -2.94 7.62
CA LEU A 44 -2.47 -3.52 7.65
C LEU A 44 -2.49 -4.92 7.02
N THR A 45 -1.80 -5.10 5.89
CA THR A 45 -1.73 -6.38 5.18
C THR A 45 -1.07 -7.46 6.02
N ILE A 46 0.04 -7.12 6.70
CA ILE A 46 0.73 -8.05 7.60
C ILE A 46 -0.18 -8.43 8.77
N VAL A 47 -0.80 -7.43 9.42
CA VAL A 47 -1.70 -7.66 10.56
C VAL A 47 -2.90 -8.53 10.15
N ALA A 48 -3.48 -8.27 8.98
CA ALA A 48 -4.60 -9.06 8.45
C ALA A 48 -4.21 -10.51 8.18
N GLY A 49 -3.04 -10.75 7.56
CA GLY A 49 -2.54 -12.10 7.31
C GLY A 49 -2.28 -12.88 8.60
N VAL A 50 -1.67 -12.23 9.60
CA VAL A 50 -1.45 -12.84 10.92
C VAL A 50 -2.79 -13.17 11.58
N TYR A 51 -3.74 -12.23 11.59
CA TYR A 51 -5.06 -12.44 12.18
C TYR A 51 -5.87 -13.56 11.50
N PHE A 52 -5.76 -13.67 10.18
CA PHE A 52 -6.37 -14.76 9.40
C PHE A 52 -5.88 -16.13 9.87
N ILE A 53 -4.59 -16.29 10.15
CA ILE A 53 -4.02 -17.54 10.67
C ILE A 53 -4.63 -17.90 12.03
N PHE A 54 -4.81 -16.93 12.94
CA PHE A 54 -5.46 -17.16 14.23
C PHE A 54 -6.91 -17.64 14.08
N LEU A 55 -7.68 -17.04 13.15
CA LEU A 55 -9.05 -17.45 12.84
C LEU A 55 -9.11 -18.86 12.23
N LEU A 56 -8.15 -19.20 11.37
CA LEU A 56 -8.08 -20.51 10.73
C LEU A 56 -7.76 -21.59 11.76
N ILE A 57 -6.77 -21.36 12.64
CA ILE A 57 -6.40 -22.30 13.70
C ILE A 57 -7.56 -22.47 14.70
N SER A 58 -8.13 -21.38 15.19
CA SER A 58 -9.25 -21.44 16.15
C SER A 58 -10.50 -22.10 15.55
N GLY A 59 -10.85 -21.76 14.31
CA GLY A 59 -11.91 -22.42 13.56
C GLY A 59 -11.62 -23.90 13.34
N GLY A 60 -10.38 -24.27 13.01
CA GLY A 60 -9.92 -25.65 12.81
C GLY A 60 -10.07 -26.52 14.05
N ILE A 61 -9.60 -26.01 15.18
CA ILE A 61 -9.73 -26.68 16.48
C ILE A 61 -11.21 -26.81 16.87
N ALA A 62 -12.02 -25.76 16.64
CA ALA A 62 -13.46 -25.82 16.88
C ALA A 62 -14.15 -26.86 15.98
N TRP A 63 -13.72 -26.99 14.73
CA TRP A 63 -14.28 -27.96 13.78
C TRP A 63 -13.94 -29.39 14.18
N MET A 64 -12.68 -29.64 14.58
CA MET A 64 -12.22 -30.94 15.08
C MET A 64 -12.90 -31.34 16.41
N SER A 65 -13.10 -30.39 17.32
CA SER A 65 -13.74 -30.64 18.63
C SER A 65 -15.27 -30.73 18.56
N SER A 66 -15.89 -30.43 17.42
CA SER A 66 -17.35 -30.44 17.26
C SER A 66 -17.97 -31.84 17.32
N GLY A 67 -17.20 -32.92 17.07
CA GLY A 67 -17.58 -34.30 17.42
C GLY A 67 -18.92 -34.85 16.89
N GLY A 68 -19.57 -34.17 15.93
CA GLY A 68 -20.90 -34.52 15.40
C GLY A 68 -22.04 -33.58 15.78
N ASP A 69 -21.80 -32.60 16.66
CA ASP A 69 -22.75 -31.53 16.98
C ASP A 69 -22.85 -30.55 15.79
N LYS A 70 -24.01 -30.54 15.13
CA LYS A 70 -24.27 -29.70 13.94
C LYS A 70 -24.13 -28.21 14.24
N ALA A 71 -24.47 -27.76 15.45
CA ALA A 71 -24.41 -26.34 15.81
C ALA A 71 -22.96 -25.88 15.93
N LYS A 72 -22.12 -26.66 16.61
CA LYS A 72 -20.69 -26.36 16.75
C LYS A 72 -19.95 -26.44 15.42
N LEU A 73 -20.31 -27.41 14.58
CA LEU A 73 -19.74 -27.55 13.24
C LEU A 73 -20.06 -26.34 12.35
N ALA A 74 -21.31 -25.87 12.41
CA ALA A 74 -21.75 -24.69 11.66
C ALA A 74 -21.01 -23.43 12.13
N ASN A 75 -20.86 -23.26 13.45
CA ASN A 75 -20.16 -22.11 14.01
C ASN A 75 -18.66 -22.14 13.65
N ALA A 76 -18.00 -23.29 13.75
CA ALA A 76 -16.60 -23.45 13.36
C ALA A 76 -16.36 -23.12 11.87
N ARG A 77 -17.25 -23.58 10.99
CA ARG A 77 -17.23 -23.21 9.57
C ARG A 77 -17.45 -21.71 9.38
N SER A 78 -18.41 -21.12 10.09
CA SER A 78 -18.67 -19.68 10.03
C SER A 78 -17.42 -18.87 10.39
N THR A 79 -16.69 -19.26 11.45
CA THR A 79 -15.44 -18.60 11.86
C THR A 79 -14.37 -18.68 10.78
N MET A 80 -14.20 -19.84 10.14
CA MET A 80 -13.26 -20.00 9.03
C MET A 80 -13.67 -19.12 7.83
N PHE A 81 -14.95 -19.12 7.46
CA PHE A 81 -15.46 -18.31 6.35
C PHE A 81 -15.34 -16.82 6.64
N SER A 82 -15.64 -16.36 7.85
CA SER A 82 -15.45 -14.95 8.23
C SER A 82 -13.99 -14.53 8.13
N GLY A 83 -13.04 -15.42 8.49
CA GLY A 83 -11.62 -15.18 8.28
C GLY A 83 -11.26 -15.11 6.80
N ALA A 84 -11.73 -16.05 5.98
CA ALA A 84 -11.48 -16.06 4.54
C ALA A 84 -12.06 -14.83 3.83
N ILE A 85 -13.25 -14.39 4.22
CA ILE A 85 -13.89 -13.17 3.72
C ILE A 85 -13.08 -11.94 4.11
N GLY A 86 -12.62 -11.85 5.37
CA GLY A 86 -11.74 -10.77 5.82
C GLY A 86 -10.46 -10.67 4.99
N LEU A 87 -9.79 -11.80 4.73
CA LEU A 87 -8.60 -11.82 3.88
C LEU A 87 -8.92 -11.42 2.42
N THR A 88 -10.04 -11.92 1.89
CA THR A 88 -10.50 -11.59 0.52
C THR A 88 -10.74 -10.10 0.35
N ILE A 89 -11.35 -9.45 1.35
CA ILE A 89 -11.60 -8.00 1.34
C ILE A 89 -10.27 -7.22 1.31
N VAL A 90 -9.27 -7.63 2.08
CA VAL A 90 -7.95 -6.97 2.07
C VAL A 90 -7.29 -7.09 0.71
N VAL A 91 -7.32 -8.27 0.09
CA VAL A 91 -6.78 -8.47 -1.27
C VAL A 91 -7.54 -7.62 -2.29
N ALA A 92 -8.87 -7.57 -2.20
CA ALA A 92 -9.70 -6.75 -3.08
C ALA A 92 -9.40 -5.25 -2.92
N ALA A 93 -9.18 -4.77 -1.69
CA ALA A 93 -8.83 -3.38 -1.42
C ALA A 93 -7.49 -2.98 -2.05
N LEU A 94 -6.49 -3.86 -2.05
CA LEU A 94 -5.21 -3.62 -2.73
C LEU A 94 -5.41 -3.49 -4.25
N PHE A 95 -6.22 -4.37 -4.84
CA PHE A 95 -6.53 -4.34 -6.26
C PHE A 95 -7.25 -3.05 -6.67
N ILE A 96 -8.23 -2.63 -5.86
CA ILE A 96 -8.94 -1.37 -6.03
C ILE A 96 -7.97 -0.19 -5.91
N ALA A 97 -7.10 -0.17 -4.89
CA ALA A 97 -6.12 0.89 -4.70
C ALA A 97 -5.16 1.04 -5.89
N GLN A 98 -4.75 -0.07 -6.51
CA GLN A 98 -3.93 -0.05 -7.72
C GLN A 98 -4.66 0.56 -8.92
N ILE A 99 -5.93 0.21 -9.11
CA ILE A 99 -6.77 0.76 -10.18
C ILE A 99 -6.94 2.28 -9.99
N PHE A 100 -7.28 2.73 -8.78
CA PHE A 100 -7.44 4.16 -8.51
C PHE A 100 -6.12 4.94 -8.62
N GLY A 101 -5.00 4.35 -8.16
CA GLY A 101 -3.68 4.95 -8.35
C GLY A 101 -3.31 5.15 -9.83
N GLY A 102 -3.75 4.23 -10.71
CA GLY A 102 -3.56 4.38 -12.15
C GLY A 102 -4.52 5.37 -12.83
N ILE A 103 -5.69 5.64 -12.24
CA ILE A 103 -6.71 6.52 -12.82
C ILE A 103 -6.53 7.99 -12.38
N ILE A 104 -5.92 8.25 -11.22
CA ILE A 104 -5.75 9.61 -10.64
C ILE A 104 -4.50 10.34 -11.20
N ASP A 105 -3.82 9.79 -12.21
CA ASP A 105 -2.79 10.47 -13.01
C ASP A 105 -3.38 11.58 -13.91
N LEU A 106 -4.14 12.52 -13.33
CA LEU A 106 -4.56 13.76 -13.99
C LEU A 106 -3.47 14.83 -13.73
N PRO A 107 -2.64 15.18 -14.73
CA PRO A 107 -1.39 15.90 -14.49
C PRO A 107 -1.53 17.39 -14.12
N ASN A 108 -2.73 17.96 -13.92
CA ASN A 108 -2.87 19.42 -14.03
C ASN A 108 -3.87 20.13 -13.11
N ILE A 109 -4.49 19.47 -12.11
CA ILE A 109 -5.43 20.17 -11.19
C ILE A 109 -4.80 20.64 -9.87
N LEU A 110 -3.60 20.16 -9.54
CA LEU A 110 -2.90 20.51 -8.29
C LEU A 110 -1.82 21.59 -8.50
N ASN A 111 -1.66 22.12 -9.72
CA ASN A 111 -0.75 23.22 -10.01
C ASN A 111 -1.51 24.50 -10.37
N PRO A 112 -2.00 25.26 -9.36
CA PRO A 112 -2.67 26.54 -9.61
C PRO A 112 -1.75 27.54 -10.33
N ALA A 113 -0.42 27.35 -10.31
CA ALA A 113 0.50 28.20 -11.05
C ALA A 113 0.40 28.03 -12.59
N ALA A 114 -0.03 26.86 -13.08
CA ALA A 114 -0.33 26.66 -14.50
C ALA A 114 -1.59 27.44 -14.93
N ILE A 115 -2.60 27.48 -14.04
CA ILE A 115 -3.83 28.26 -14.24
C ILE A 115 -3.52 29.77 -14.18
N LEU A 116 -2.66 30.21 -13.25
CA LEU A 116 -2.26 31.61 -13.12
C LEU A 116 -1.39 32.09 -14.29
N ARG A 117 -0.55 31.23 -14.89
CA ARG A 117 0.21 31.56 -16.11
C ARG A 117 -0.64 31.63 -17.39
N SER A 118 -1.80 30.98 -17.40
CA SER A 118 -2.78 31.08 -18.51
C SER A 118 -3.71 32.30 -18.40
N LEU A 119 -3.72 32.95 -17.24
CA LEU A 119 -4.52 34.15 -16.93
C LEU A 119 -3.66 35.42 -16.79
N ALA A 120 -2.34 35.27 -16.70
CA ALA A 120 -1.40 36.35 -16.98
C ALA A 120 -1.37 36.54 -18.51
N PRO A 121 -1.71 37.73 -19.04
CA PRO A 121 -1.63 37.99 -20.48
C PRO A 121 -0.20 37.86 -21.01
#